data_AF-A0A959GCL1-F1
#
_entry.id   AF-A0A959GCL1-F1
#
_cell.length_a   1.000
_cell.length_b   1.000
_cell.length_c   1.000
_cell.angle_alpha   90.00
_cell.angle_beta   90.00
_cell.angle_gamma   90.00
#
_symmetry.space_group_name_H-M   'P 1'
#
loop_
_entity.id
_entity.type
_entity.pdbx_description
1 polymer ?
#
loop_
_entity_poly.entity_id
_entity_poly.type
_entity_poly.pdbx_seq_one_letter_code
_entity_poly.pdbx_strand_id
1 'polypeptide(L)' 'VIGQQPILAPGQKHEYASWCDLTTGIGRMHGAYLMRRDMDGKEFQVGIPQFRMVAPVRLN' A
#
# COMPACT_ATOMS: atom_id res chain seq x y z
N VAL A 1 6.69 -2.97 -6.12
CA VAL A 1 5.79 -1.80 -6.28
C VAL A 1 6.64 -0.57 -6.60
N ILE A 2 6.00 0.49 -7.13
CA ILE A 2 6.60 1.53 -8.01
C ILE A 2 7.28 0.90 -9.23
N GLY A 3 6.54 0.79 -10.34
CA GLY A 3 7.03 0.21 -11.60
C GLY A 3 7.35 -1.29 -11.57
N GLN A 4 7.29 -1.94 -10.41
CA GLN A 4 7.67 -3.34 -10.23
C GLN A 4 6.53 -4.19 -9.66
N GLN A 5 6.47 -5.45 -10.08
CA GLN A 5 5.64 -6.52 -9.51
C GLN A 5 6.55 -7.55 -8.80
N PRO A 6 6.83 -7.39 -7.50
CA PRO A 6 7.76 -8.25 -6.80
C PRO A 6 7.13 -9.63 -6.52
N ILE A 7 7.93 -10.68 -6.67
CA ILE A 7 7.59 -12.03 -6.21
C ILE A 7 8.09 -12.18 -4.77
N LEU A 8 7.21 -12.58 -3.85
CA LEU A 8 7.53 -12.72 -2.43
C LEU A 8 7.51 -14.18 -2.03
N ALA A 9 8.66 -14.70 -1.59
CA ALA A 9 8.75 -16.00 -0.95
C ALA A 9 8.20 -15.94 0.50
N PRO A 10 7.83 -17.09 1.11
CA PRO A 10 7.41 -17.12 2.50
C PRO A 10 8.45 -16.46 3.43
N GLY A 11 7.98 -15.50 4.25
CA GLY A 11 8.83 -14.74 5.17
C GLY A 11 9.55 -13.53 4.55
N GLN A 12 9.54 -13.38 3.23
CA GLN A 12 10.12 -12.23 2.56
C GLN A 12 9.22 -11.00 2.67
N LYS A 13 9.83 -9.82 2.73
CA LYS A 13 9.15 -8.53 2.77
C LYS A 13 9.65 -7.64 1.63
N HIS A 14 8.77 -6.76 1.17
CA HIS A 14 9.12 -5.72 0.21
C HIS A 14 8.54 -4.40 0.72
N GLU A 15 9.41 -3.40 0.84
CA GLU A 15 9.09 -2.07 1.34
C GLU A 15 9.33 -1.05 0.22
N TYR A 16 8.46 -0.06 0.15
CA TYR A 16 8.55 1.02 -0.83
C TYR A 16 7.96 2.30 -0.23
N ALA A 17 8.43 3.45 -0.73
CA ALA A 17 7.90 4.75 -0.36
C ALA A 17 7.29 5.42 -1.60
N SER A 18 6.00 5.72 -1.54
CA SER A 18 5.29 6.52 -2.55
C SER A 18 4.82 7.83 -1.97
N TRP A 19 4.51 8.79 -2.83
CA TRP A 19 4.00 10.10 -2.45
C TRP A 19 2.56 10.26 -2.91
N CYS A 20 1.75 10.90 -2.09
CA CYS A 20 0.38 11.29 -2.43
C CYS A 20 0.24 12.77 -2.09
N ASP A 21 -0.01 13.60 -3.12
CA ASP A 21 -0.24 15.02 -2.91
C ASP A 21 -1.68 15.23 -2.42
N LEU A 22 -1.82 15.89 -1.28
CA LEU A 22 -3.10 16.17 -0.65
C LEU A 22 -3.29 17.69 -0.56
N THR A 23 -4.38 18.17 -1.14
CA THR A 23 -4.77 19.59 -1.04
C THR A 23 -5.27 19.96 0.36
N THR A 24 -5.56 18.96 1.21
CA THR A 24 -6.05 19.12 2.58
C THR A 24 -5.01 18.68 3.61
N GLY A 25 -4.96 19.37 4.75
CA GLY A 25 -4.04 19.03 5.85
C GLY A 25 -4.38 17.73 6.61
N ILE A 26 -5.52 17.11 6.30
CA ILE A 26 -5.95 15.82 6.83
C ILE A 26 -6.55 15.01 5.68
N GLY A 27 -6.14 13.75 5.55
CA GLY A 27 -6.64 12.80 4.56
C GLY A 27 -6.68 11.37 5.10
N ARG A 28 -7.18 10.45 4.28
CA ARG A 28 -7.23 9.02 4.57
C ARG A 28 -6.86 8.23 3.31
N MET A 29 -6.16 7.12 3.48
CA MET A 29 -5.84 6.16 2.40
C MET A 29 -6.36 4.79 2.76
N HIS A 30 -6.91 4.08 1.79
CA HIS A 30 -7.33 2.68 1.86
C HIS A 30 -7.19 2.07 0.45
N GLY A 31 -7.20 0.74 0.35
CA GLY A 31 -7.10 0.07 -0.95
C GLY A 31 -6.96 -1.42 -0.82
N ALA A 32 -6.49 -2.08 -1.88
CA ALA A 32 -6.13 -3.48 -1.87
C ALA A 32 -5.01 -3.75 -2.88
N TYR A 33 -4.19 -4.75 -2.62
CA TYR A 33 -3.30 -5.33 -3.60
C TYR A 33 -3.98 -6.53 -4.26
N LEU A 34 -3.93 -6.60 -5.58
CA LEU A 34 -4.20 -7.84 -6.30
C LEU A 34 -2.92 -8.66 -6.36
N MET A 35 -2.96 -9.83 -5.76
CA MET A 35 -1.83 -10.76 -5.67
C MET A 35 -2.14 -11.99 -6.49
N ARG A 36 -1.11 -12.56 -7.13
CA ARG A 36 -1.21 -13.84 -7.83
C ARG A 36 -0.29 -14.85 -7.15
N ARG A 37 -0.81 -16.04 -6.85
CA ARG A 37 0.00 -17.17 -6.39
C ARG A 37 0.71 -17.77 -7.58
N ASP A 38 2.02 -17.97 -7.46
CA ASP A 38 2.83 -18.52 -8.55
C ASP A 38 2.55 -20.02 -8.79
N MET A 39 2.22 -20.78 -7.74
CA MET A 39 2.03 -22.23 -7.84
C MET A 39 0.80 -22.65 -8.66
N ASP A 40 -0.31 -21.93 -8.55
CA ASP A 40 -1.59 -22.28 -9.16
C ASP A 40 -2.16 -21.16 -10.05
N GLY A 41 -1.44 -20.04 -10.19
CA GLY A 41 -1.89 -18.87 -10.92
C GLY A 41 -3.09 -18.15 -10.29
N LYS A 42 -3.54 -18.56 -9.10
CA LYS A 42 -4.77 -18.04 -8.50
C LYS A 42 -4.57 -16.61 -8.00
N GLU A 43 -5.50 -15.74 -8.38
CA GLU A 43 -5.54 -14.37 -7.90
C GLU A 43 -6.31 -14.25 -6.58
N PHE A 44 -5.84 -13.35 -5.72
CA PHE A 44 -6.49 -13.01 -4.46
C PHE A 44 -6.19 -11.56 -4.08
N GLN A 45 -7.11 -10.94 -3.35
CA GLN A 45 -6.95 -9.56 -2.88
C GLN A 45 -6.45 -9.53 -1.45
N VAL A 46 -5.53 -8.60 -1.18
CA VAL A 46 -5.04 -8.28 0.17
C VAL A 46 -5.45 -6.85 0.47
N GLY A 47 -6.36 -6.67 1.44
CA GLY A 47 -6.85 -5.36 1.82
C GLY A 47 -5.80 -4.52 2.54
N ILE A 48 -5.71 -3.24 2.17
CA ILE A 48 -4.94 -2.21 2.86
C ILE A 48 -5.93 -1.48 3.78
N PRO A 49 -5.80 -1.62 5.12
CA PRO A 49 -6.72 -0.97 6.04
C PRO A 49 -6.62 0.55 5.94
N GLN A 50 -7.71 1.23 6.28
CA GLN A 50 -7.74 2.68 6.22
C GLN A 50 -6.77 3.29 7.26
N PHE A 51 -5.86 4.17 6.82
CA PHE A 51 -4.99 4.94 7.70
C PHE A 51 -5.12 6.44 7.45
N ARG A 52 -4.85 7.24 8.48
CA ARG A 52 -4.94 8.71 8.44
C ARG A 52 -3.61 9.31 8.00
N MET A 53 -3.68 10.33 7.15
CA MET A 53 -2.56 11.20 6.82
C MET A 53 -2.84 12.55 7.45
N VAL A 54 -1.91 13.05 8.28
CA VAL A 54 -2.08 14.31 9.02
C VAL A 54 -0.83 15.15 8.80
N ALA A 55 -1.01 16.38 8.30
CA ALA A 55 0.07 17.33 8.17
C ALA A 55 0.55 17.77 9.57
N PRO A 56 1.87 17.77 9.86
CA PRO A 56 2.40 18.09 11.18
C PRO A 56 1.96 19.47 11.71
N VAL A 57 1.77 20.43 10.81
CA VAL A 57 1.45 21.84 11.12
C VAL A 57 0.04 22.03 11.71
N ARG A 58 -0.83 21.01 11.69
CA ARG A 58 -2.22 21.10 12.19
C ARG A 58 -2.46 20.41 13.55
N LEU A 59 -1.41 20.00 14.26
CA LEU A 59 -1.51 19.37 15.60
C LEU A 59 -1.30 20.35 16.77
N ASN A 60 -1.30 21.66 16.50
CA ASN A 60 -1.16 22.72 17.52
C ASN A 60 -2.50 23.24 18.02
#